data_AF-A0A7Y5NPV1-F1
#
_entry.id   AF-A0A7Y5NPV1-F1
#
_cell.length_a   1.000
_cell.length_b   1.000
_cell.length_c   1.000
_cell.angle_alpha   90.00
_cell.angle_beta   90.00
_cell.angle_gamma   90.00
#
_symmetry.space_group_name_H-M   'P 1'
#
loop_
_entity.id
_entity.type
_entity.pdbx_description
1 polymer ?
#
loop_
_entity_poly.entity_id
_entity_poly.type
_entity_poly.pdbx_seq_one_letter_code
_entity_poly.pdbx_strand_id
1 'polypeptide(L)'
;MATNHPPPRVGRWVALIGIPVAVAALLGACTDLPNESAASTTATASAPAATSTPSASGEPVVAHETKPVASGAELVERFQCARCHDGARTAEVPRDKHCVQCHFQIGEGSFKAPPDILAMWKPRVMHLRFVPSLSGIGRLVKPAWAEQFLMRPFDLRPSSHPEMPRLALDAVEAQAIVAHLAAGAPPVGSDATPAGDVSRGRVLFDTKTCSTCHTFTGAGTRVPQLLEPSKMQRDRTLAPDLRFARERLIPERVAAYIADPASVKPDAAMPKLDISREEAADLAAFVLRTPLDAVAPPAAPPRLPLLERVVSYDEVADKVLHKICWHCHSQPDYARGDGGPGNTGGFGFAARKLDLSSYESIASGYLDRAGERQSLFSKGPGGEPLLLEALLARQRETRGTIGEIRGMPLGLPALSAEDIQLVETWIAQGHPR
;
A
#
# COMPACT_ATOMS: atom_id res chain seq x y z
N MET A 1 -16.22 -22.05 -33.26
CA MET A 1 -17.00 -23.20 -32.80
C MET A 1 -17.00 -23.16 -31.28
N ALA A 2 -18.14 -22.80 -30.69
CA ALA A 2 -18.27 -22.55 -29.25
C ALA A 2 -18.79 -23.81 -28.56
N THR A 3 -18.04 -24.33 -27.59
CA THR A 3 -18.49 -25.44 -26.74
C THR A 3 -19.03 -24.86 -25.43
N ASN A 4 -20.35 -24.96 -25.27
CA ASN A 4 -21.08 -24.63 -24.04
C ASN A 4 -20.78 -25.68 -22.95
N HIS A 5 -20.31 -25.23 -21.79
CA HIS A 5 -20.36 -26.01 -20.55
C HIS A 5 -21.38 -25.40 -19.58
N PRO A 6 -22.27 -26.20 -18.96
CA PRO A 6 -23.26 -25.70 -18.01
C PRO A 6 -22.63 -25.49 -16.61
N PRO A 7 -23.13 -24.52 -15.82
CA PRO A 7 -22.63 -24.29 -14.46
C PRO A 7 -23.18 -25.35 -13.46
N PRO A 8 -22.44 -25.64 -12.36
CA PRO A 8 -22.87 -26.59 -11.34
C PRO A 8 -23.97 -26.02 -10.42
N ARG A 9 -24.82 -26.92 -9.93
CA ARG A 9 -25.99 -26.65 -9.08
C ARG A 9 -25.57 -26.27 -7.66
N VAL A 10 -26.11 -25.15 -7.16
CA VAL A 10 -25.95 -24.68 -5.78
C VAL A 10 -26.98 -25.36 -4.88
N GLY A 11 -26.52 -26.15 -3.90
CA GLY A 11 -27.35 -26.74 -2.84
C GLY A 11 -27.66 -25.73 -1.72
N ARG A 12 -28.92 -25.69 -1.28
CA ARG A 12 -29.44 -24.80 -0.22
C ARG A 12 -29.04 -25.28 1.19
N TRP A 13 -28.66 -24.30 1.99
CA TRP A 13 -28.61 -24.16 3.45
C TRP A 13 -29.44 -25.11 4.33
N VAL A 14 -28.84 -25.50 5.46
CA VAL A 14 -29.52 -25.63 6.77
C VAL A 14 -28.63 -25.01 7.85
N ALA A 15 -29.14 -23.98 8.51
CA ALA A 15 -28.58 -23.39 9.72
C ALA A 15 -29.11 -24.15 10.95
N LEU A 16 -28.25 -24.43 11.92
CA LEU A 16 -28.64 -24.87 13.26
C LEU A 16 -28.02 -23.98 14.33
N ILE A 17 -28.85 -23.73 15.33
CA ILE A 17 -28.82 -22.72 16.37
C ILE A 17 -28.15 -23.29 17.63
N GLY A 18 -27.31 -22.49 18.30
CA GLY A 18 -27.49 -22.21 19.74
C GLY A 18 -26.50 -22.75 20.80
N ILE A 19 -25.84 -21.79 21.48
CA ILE A 19 -25.72 -21.63 22.97
C ILE A 19 -24.71 -22.54 23.73
N PRO A 20 -24.09 -22.14 24.89
CA PRO A 20 -23.82 -20.82 25.52
C PRO A 20 -22.33 -20.55 25.87
N VAL A 21 -22.10 -19.29 26.22
CA VAL A 21 -20.99 -18.70 26.97
C VAL A 21 -20.89 -19.26 28.40
N ALA A 22 -19.68 -19.61 28.85
CA ALA A 22 -19.35 -19.80 30.26
C ALA A 22 -18.24 -18.80 30.67
N VAL A 23 -18.62 -17.87 31.54
CA VAL A 23 -17.74 -16.94 32.25
C VAL A 23 -17.20 -17.65 33.48
N ALA A 24 -15.87 -17.74 33.61
CA ALA A 24 -15.22 -18.12 34.86
C ALA A 24 -14.27 -16.99 35.29
N ALA A 25 -14.70 -16.27 36.32
CA ALA A 25 -13.89 -15.33 37.08
C ALA A 25 -13.05 -16.11 38.10
N LEU A 26 -11.75 -15.86 38.14
CA LEU A 26 -10.89 -16.23 39.27
C LEU A 26 -10.06 -15.01 39.69
N LEU A 27 -10.40 -14.51 40.88
CA LEU A 27 -9.64 -13.60 41.72
C LEU A 27 -8.59 -14.39 42.52
N GLY A 28 -7.44 -13.77 42.78
CA GLY A 28 -6.42 -14.23 43.72
C GLY A 28 -5.04 -13.72 43.33
N ALA A 29 -4.66 -12.51 43.77
CA ALA A 29 -3.74 -12.26 44.89
C ALA A 29 -2.31 -12.74 44.59
N CYS A 30 -1.42 -11.82 44.19
CA CYS A 30 -0.48 -11.11 45.09
C CYS A 30 0.43 -12.07 45.87
N THR A 31 1.65 -12.27 45.39
CA THR A 31 2.83 -12.41 46.24
C THR A 31 4.04 -11.80 45.55
N ASP A 32 4.75 -10.99 46.34
CA ASP A 32 5.95 -10.23 46.02
C ASP A 32 7.14 -11.13 45.66
N LEU A 33 8.00 -10.65 44.77
CA LEU A 33 9.39 -11.09 44.67
C LEU A 33 10.32 -9.88 44.74
N PRO A 34 11.50 -10.02 45.38
CA PRO A 34 12.25 -8.91 45.93
C PRO A 34 13.15 -8.21 44.92
N ASN A 35 13.32 -6.92 45.22
CA ASN A 35 14.19 -5.92 44.63
C ASN A 35 15.63 -6.17 45.07
N GLU A 36 16.55 -6.41 44.13
CA GLU A 36 17.99 -6.26 44.37
C GLU A 36 18.51 -5.05 43.59
N SER A 37 18.83 -4.02 44.37
CA SER A 37 19.61 -2.86 43.99
C SER A 37 21.08 -3.24 43.80
N ALA A 38 21.68 -2.85 42.69
CA ALA A 38 23.11 -2.61 42.60
C ALA A 38 23.35 -1.26 41.93
N ALA A 39 23.93 -0.35 42.70
CA ALA A 39 24.29 0.98 42.30
C ALA A 39 25.56 1.01 41.44
N SER A 40 25.54 1.95 40.49
CA SER A 40 26.63 2.86 40.11
C SER A 40 28.05 2.33 39.91
N THR A 41 28.54 2.45 38.68
CA THR A 41 29.77 3.21 38.44
C THR A 41 29.75 3.87 37.07
N THR A 42 29.72 5.20 37.09
CA THR A 42 30.14 6.10 36.02
C THR A 42 31.63 5.91 35.74
N ALA A 43 32.00 5.71 34.47
CA ALA A 43 33.37 5.91 34.01
C ALA A 43 33.36 6.50 32.59
N THR A 44 33.47 7.82 32.56
CA THR A 44 33.79 8.64 31.39
C THR A 44 35.26 8.37 31.02
N ALA A 45 35.53 7.95 29.79
CA ALA A 45 36.89 7.90 29.26
C ALA A 45 36.90 8.53 27.86
N SER A 46 37.33 9.79 27.82
CA SER A 46 37.69 10.51 26.61
C SER A 46 38.89 9.85 25.94
N ALA A 47 38.76 9.50 24.66
CA ALA A 47 39.89 9.16 23.80
C ALA A 47 40.43 10.43 23.10
N PRO A 48 41.76 10.59 22.95
CA PRO A 48 42.33 11.80 22.37
C PRO A 48 42.23 11.80 20.85
N ALA A 49 41.99 13.00 20.31
CA ALA A 49 42.04 13.29 18.89
C ALA A 49 43.45 13.07 18.33
N ALA A 50 43.60 12.10 17.42
CA ALA A 50 44.80 11.93 16.63
C ALA A 50 44.56 12.56 15.25
N THR A 51 45.30 13.64 15.00
CA THR A 51 45.41 14.35 13.74
C THR A 51 46.12 13.47 12.72
N SER A 52 45.43 12.98 11.70
CA SER A 52 46.05 12.30 10.56
C SER A 52 45.78 13.08 9.27
N THR A 53 46.83 13.71 8.76
CA THR A 53 46.95 14.36 7.46
C THR A 53 46.71 13.33 6.34
N PRO A 54 45.93 13.62 5.29
CA PRO A 54 45.66 12.64 4.23
C PRO A 54 46.84 12.54 3.26
N SER A 55 47.39 11.33 3.11
CA SER A 55 48.37 11.00 2.07
C SER A 55 47.64 10.66 0.77
N ALA A 56 47.90 11.46 -0.27
CA ALA A 56 47.37 11.27 -1.60
C ALA A 56 48.08 10.11 -2.31
N SER A 57 47.33 9.05 -2.60
CA SER A 57 47.62 8.10 -3.67
C SER A 57 46.30 7.77 -4.34
N GLY A 58 45.92 8.61 -5.32
CA GLY A 58 44.71 8.41 -6.11
C GLY A 58 44.90 7.25 -7.08
N GLU A 59 44.23 6.13 -6.81
CA GLU A 59 43.84 5.20 -7.86
C GLU A 59 42.90 5.92 -8.84
N PRO A 60 42.98 5.64 -10.15
CA PRO A 60 42.10 6.27 -11.11
C PRO A 60 40.66 5.88 -10.79
N VAL A 61 39.85 6.88 -10.45
CA VAL A 61 38.40 6.76 -10.33
C VAL A 61 37.90 6.26 -11.68
N VAL A 62 37.52 4.99 -11.73
CA VAL A 62 36.81 4.42 -12.87
C VAL A 62 35.57 5.28 -13.05
N ALA A 63 35.48 5.96 -14.18
CA ALA A 63 34.33 6.77 -14.52
C ALA A 63 33.09 5.87 -14.45
N HIS A 64 32.28 6.04 -13.40
CA HIS A 64 30.92 5.53 -13.43
C HIS A 64 30.25 6.21 -14.62
N GLU A 65 29.93 5.43 -15.66
CA GLU A 65 29.06 5.87 -16.73
C GLU A 65 27.81 6.45 -16.08
N THR A 66 27.71 7.78 -16.07
CA THR A 66 26.54 8.48 -15.59
C THR A 66 25.44 8.21 -16.61
N LYS A 67 24.61 7.20 -16.32
CA LYS A 67 23.36 6.99 -17.05
C LYS A 67 22.66 8.36 -17.17
N PRO A 68 22.29 8.82 -18.38
CA PRO A 68 21.56 10.08 -18.53
C PRO A 68 20.34 10.05 -17.62
N VAL A 69 20.22 11.03 -16.73
CA VAL A 69 19.05 11.12 -15.84
C VAL A 69 17.85 11.45 -16.72
N ALA A 70 16.97 10.47 -16.91
CA ALA A 70 15.72 10.67 -17.62
C ALA A 70 14.94 11.79 -16.95
N SER A 71 14.27 12.62 -17.74
CA SER A 71 13.42 13.69 -17.23
C SER A 71 12.29 13.13 -16.36
N GLY A 72 11.78 13.94 -15.43
CA GLY A 72 10.66 13.50 -14.59
C GLY A 72 9.42 13.08 -15.38
N ALA A 73 9.16 13.68 -16.56
CA ALA A 73 8.07 13.29 -17.44
C ALA A 73 8.26 11.86 -17.99
N GLU A 74 9.45 11.57 -18.54
CA GLU A 74 9.81 10.24 -19.05
C GLU A 74 9.76 9.19 -17.94
N LEU A 75 10.16 9.56 -16.72
CA LEU A 75 10.10 8.67 -15.57
C LEU A 75 8.66 8.37 -15.15
N VAL A 76 7.77 9.37 -15.11
CA VAL A 76 6.34 9.16 -14.81
C VAL A 76 5.70 8.21 -15.83
N GLU A 77 6.05 8.30 -17.11
CA GLU A 77 5.61 7.37 -18.15
C GLU A 77 6.21 5.97 -17.98
N ARG A 78 7.53 5.88 -17.76
CA ARG A 78 8.25 4.60 -17.57
C ARG A 78 7.77 3.83 -16.33
N PHE A 79 7.49 4.54 -15.25
CA PHE A 79 6.90 3.99 -14.02
C PHE A 79 5.37 3.92 -14.08
N GLN A 80 4.77 4.37 -15.18
CA GLN A 80 3.36 4.19 -15.50
C GLN A 80 2.43 4.70 -14.39
N CYS A 81 2.77 5.84 -13.77
CA CYS A 81 1.99 6.41 -12.66
C CYS A 81 0.51 6.60 -13.02
N ALA A 82 0.26 6.96 -14.29
CA ALA A 82 -1.07 7.21 -14.82
C ALA A 82 -1.93 5.95 -15.06
N ARG A 83 -1.40 4.74 -14.85
CA ARG A 83 -2.21 3.50 -14.83
C ARG A 83 -3.15 3.44 -13.64
N CYS A 84 -2.78 4.13 -12.56
CA CYS A 84 -3.57 4.24 -11.35
C CYS A 84 -4.05 5.68 -11.13
N HIS A 85 -3.15 6.65 -11.25
CA HIS A 85 -3.39 8.01 -10.82
C HIS A 85 -3.82 8.93 -11.95
N ASP A 86 -4.91 9.66 -11.74
CA ASP A 86 -5.17 10.86 -12.53
C ASP A 86 -4.21 12.00 -12.14
N GLY A 87 -4.09 13.01 -13.01
CA GLY A 87 -3.29 14.21 -12.71
C GLY A 87 -1.78 13.99 -12.67
N ALA A 88 -1.29 12.88 -13.24
CA ALA A 88 0.13 12.55 -13.31
C ALA A 88 0.93 13.38 -14.35
N ARG A 89 0.29 14.33 -15.06
CA ARG A 89 0.88 15.15 -16.15
C ARG A 89 1.40 14.34 -17.34
N THR A 90 0.81 13.18 -17.60
CA THR A 90 1.09 12.37 -18.78
C THR A 90 0.07 12.63 -19.88
N ALA A 91 0.35 12.11 -21.07
CA ALA A 91 -0.68 11.86 -22.07
C ALA A 91 -1.81 10.96 -21.51
N GLU A 92 -2.96 10.98 -22.17
CA GLU A 92 -4.10 10.14 -21.84
C GLU A 92 -3.70 8.65 -21.90
N VAL A 93 -3.99 7.91 -20.84
CA VAL A 93 -3.69 6.48 -20.75
C VAL A 93 -4.85 5.71 -21.38
N PRO A 94 -4.60 4.80 -22.33
CA PRO A 94 -5.64 3.94 -22.88
C PRO A 94 -6.42 3.23 -21.77
N ARG A 95 -7.75 3.12 -21.94
CA ARG A 95 -8.64 2.58 -20.90
C ARG A 95 -8.24 1.19 -20.40
N ASP A 96 -7.74 0.34 -21.28
CA ASP A 96 -7.21 -1.01 -21.00
C ASP A 96 -5.94 -0.98 -20.13
N LYS A 97 -5.25 0.16 -20.05
CA LYS A 97 -4.08 0.39 -19.21
C LYS A 97 -4.39 1.21 -17.95
N HIS A 98 -5.61 1.71 -17.78
CA HIS A 98 -6.04 2.48 -16.61
C HIS A 98 -6.89 1.61 -15.67
N CYS A 99 -6.23 0.99 -14.69
CA CYS A 99 -6.84 0.03 -13.76
C CYS A 99 -8.00 0.68 -12.98
N VAL A 100 -7.77 1.89 -12.47
CA VAL A 100 -8.70 2.54 -11.53
C VAL A 100 -9.96 3.02 -12.25
N GLN A 101 -9.83 3.60 -13.43
CA GLN A 101 -10.98 4.09 -14.19
C GLN A 101 -11.90 2.94 -14.62
N CYS A 102 -11.33 1.82 -15.04
CA CYS A 102 -12.09 0.62 -15.38
C CYS A 102 -12.82 0.07 -14.13
N HIS A 103 -12.11 -0.06 -13.01
CA HIS A 103 -12.68 -0.58 -11.76
C HIS A 103 -13.79 0.31 -11.21
N PHE A 104 -13.59 1.63 -11.25
CA PHE A 104 -14.60 2.61 -10.88
C PHE A 104 -15.87 2.45 -11.73
N GLN A 105 -15.73 2.43 -13.07
CA GLN A 105 -16.87 2.29 -13.97
C GLN A 105 -17.65 0.99 -13.78
N ILE A 106 -16.97 -0.13 -13.53
CA ILE A 106 -17.62 -1.42 -13.24
C ILE A 106 -18.38 -1.34 -11.92
N GLY A 107 -17.77 -0.77 -10.88
CA GLY A 107 -18.41 -0.60 -9.57
C GLY A 107 -19.66 0.27 -9.62
N GLU A 108 -19.61 1.37 -10.38
CA GLU A 108 -20.75 2.27 -10.60
C GLU A 108 -21.79 1.72 -11.59
N GLY A 109 -21.47 0.63 -12.31
CA GLY A 109 -22.34 0.08 -13.35
C GLY A 109 -22.41 0.93 -14.63
N SER A 110 -21.48 1.88 -14.81
CA SER A 110 -21.36 2.72 -16.00
C SER A 110 -20.44 2.14 -17.08
N PHE A 111 -19.76 1.03 -16.78
CA PHE A 111 -18.91 0.35 -17.76
C PHE A 111 -19.74 -0.26 -18.89
N LYS A 112 -19.32 -0.01 -20.14
CA LYS A 112 -19.98 -0.56 -21.34
C LYS A 112 -19.62 -2.04 -21.55
N ALA A 113 -20.49 -2.94 -21.10
CA ALA A 113 -20.42 -4.39 -21.34
C ALA A 113 -21.81 -5.03 -21.28
N PRO A 114 -21.99 -6.27 -21.79
CA PRO A 114 -23.23 -7.02 -21.62
C PRO A 114 -23.66 -7.15 -20.15
N PRO A 115 -24.98 -7.09 -19.83
CA PRO A 115 -25.46 -7.07 -18.44
C PRO A 115 -25.05 -8.29 -17.60
N ASP A 116 -25.01 -9.48 -18.21
CA ASP A 116 -24.57 -10.73 -17.60
C ASP A 116 -23.09 -10.70 -17.20
N ILE A 117 -22.25 -10.11 -18.07
CA ILE A 117 -20.83 -9.90 -17.79
C ILE A 117 -20.62 -8.89 -16.66
N LEU A 118 -21.39 -7.79 -16.64
CA LEU A 118 -21.33 -6.81 -15.55
C LEU A 118 -21.78 -7.42 -14.22
N ALA A 119 -22.84 -8.22 -14.22
CA ALA A 119 -23.32 -8.94 -13.04
C ALA A 119 -22.26 -9.90 -12.49
N MET A 120 -21.47 -10.51 -13.37
CA MET A 120 -20.34 -11.38 -13.00
C MET A 120 -19.14 -10.61 -12.43
N TRP A 121 -18.78 -9.45 -13.00
CA TRP A 121 -17.61 -8.68 -12.58
C TRP A 121 -17.84 -7.82 -11.34
N LYS A 122 -19.00 -7.18 -11.22
CA LYS A 122 -19.29 -6.23 -10.14
C LYS A 122 -18.99 -6.75 -8.72
N PRO A 123 -19.34 -8.00 -8.33
CA PRO A 123 -19.00 -8.50 -7.00
C PRO A 123 -17.50 -8.82 -6.82
N ARG A 124 -16.71 -8.87 -7.89
CA ARG A 124 -15.28 -9.22 -7.87
C ARG A 124 -14.36 -8.00 -8.01
N VAL A 125 -14.83 -6.93 -8.67
CA VAL A 125 -14.07 -5.69 -8.91
C VAL A 125 -14.34 -4.68 -7.80
N MET A 126 -13.82 -4.97 -6.60
CA MET A 126 -14.03 -4.14 -5.40
C MET A 126 -12.82 -3.28 -5.01
N HIS A 127 -11.61 -3.68 -5.40
CA HIS A 127 -10.37 -2.95 -5.11
C HIS A 127 -10.03 -1.95 -6.22
N LEU A 128 -9.07 -1.05 -5.97
CA LEU A 128 -8.58 -0.06 -6.93
C LEU A 128 -9.69 0.81 -7.57
N ARG A 129 -10.81 1.04 -6.88
CA ARG A 129 -11.86 1.96 -7.36
C ARG A 129 -11.51 3.43 -7.12
N PHE A 130 -10.69 3.70 -6.10
CA PHE A 130 -10.26 5.04 -5.72
C PHE A 130 -8.78 5.04 -5.38
N VAL A 131 -8.04 5.99 -5.94
CA VAL A 131 -6.66 6.33 -5.55
C VAL A 131 -6.53 7.86 -5.54
N PRO A 132 -5.55 8.45 -4.82
CA PRO A 132 -5.38 9.89 -4.84
C PRO A 132 -4.94 10.37 -6.22
N SER A 133 -5.50 11.48 -6.71
CA SER A 133 -4.93 12.17 -7.87
C SER A 133 -3.63 12.88 -7.49
N LEU A 134 -2.69 12.88 -8.43
CA LEU A 134 -1.39 13.56 -8.32
C LEU A 134 -1.44 15.04 -8.72
N SER A 135 -2.59 15.51 -9.23
CA SER A 135 -2.76 16.91 -9.63
C SER A 135 -2.49 17.85 -8.45
N GLY A 136 -1.60 18.82 -8.64
CA GLY A 136 -1.27 19.82 -7.62
C GLY A 136 -0.67 19.24 -6.34
N ILE A 137 -0.09 18.03 -6.34
CA ILE A 137 0.44 17.39 -5.13
C ILE A 137 1.46 18.28 -4.38
N GLY A 138 2.30 19.00 -5.11
CA GLY A 138 3.29 19.93 -4.55
C GLY A 138 2.72 21.16 -3.86
N ARG A 139 1.41 21.42 -3.94
CA ARG A 139 0.76 22.52 -3.23
C ARG A 139 0.48 22.23 -1.76
N LEU A 140 0.54 20.97 -1.36
CA LEU A 140 0.17 20.52 -0.02
C LEU A 140 1.19 19.57 0.61
N VAL A 141 1.85 18.72 -0.20
CA VAL A 141 2.76 17.68 0.28
C VAL A 141 4.21 18.14 0.14
N LYS A 142 5.02 17.91 1.17
CA LYS A 142 6.46 18.20 1.15
C LYS A 142 7.17 17.31 0.11
N PRO A 143 8.01 17.87 -0.79
CA PRO A 143 8.74 17.09 -1.80
C PRO A 143 9.56 15.95 -1.19
N ALA A 144 10.38 16.24 -0.17
CA ALA A 144 11.23 15.25 0.50
C ALA A 144 10.42 14.07 1.09
N TRP A 145 9.21 14.33 1.61
CA TRP A 145 8.34 13.26 2.09
C TRP A 145 7.81 12.42 0.92
N ALA A 146 7.39 13.05 -0.17
CA ALA A 146 6.88 12.35 -1.35
C ALA A 146 7.96 11.45 -1.99
N GLU A 147 9.21 11.91 -2.03
CA GLU A 147 10.36 11.13 -2.50
C GLU A 147 10.56 9.87 -1.66
N GLN A 148 10.56 10.02 -0.33
CA GLN A 148 10.69 8.90 0.61
C GLN A 148 9.52 7.92 0.47
N PHE A 149 8.29 8.43 0.33
CA PHE A 149 7.10 7.61 0.15
C PHE A 149 7.13 6.83 -1.18
N LEU A 150 7.63 7.41 -2.28
CA LEU A 150 7.77 6.70 -3.55
C LEU A 150 8.77 5.54 -3.47
N MET A 151 9.88 5.74 -2.76
CA MET A 151 10.89 4.69 -2.57
C MET A 151 10.42 3.60 -1.59
N ARG A 152 9.67 4.01 -0.56
CA ARG A 152 9.25 3.14 0.54
C ARG A 152 7.79 3.42 0.91
N PRO A 153 6.84 2.98 0.07
CA PRO A 153 5.44 3.18 0.37
C PRO A 153 5.04 2.35 1.60
N PHE A 154 4.12 2.89 2.39
CA PHE A 154 3.50 2.27 3.55
C PHE A 154 2.02 2.61 3.57
N ASP A 155 1.25 1.97 4.46
CA ASP A 155 -0.16 2.30 4.62
C ASP A 155 -0.35 3.73 5.18
N LEU A 156 -0.80 4.60 4.29
CA LEU A 156 -1.14 5.99 4.57
C LEU A 156 -2.64 6.19 4.80
N ARG A 157 -3.48 5.23 4.38
CA ARG A 157 -4.93 5.35 4.30
C ARG A 157 -5.58 4.06 4.81
N PRO A 158 -5.85 3.98 6.13
CA PRO A 158 -6.39 2.76 6.75
C PRO A 158 -7.72 2.28 6.15
N SER A 159 -8.50 3.19 5.56
CA SER A 159 -9.77 2.87 4.89
C SER A 159 -9.60 2.42 3.44
N SER A 160 -8.38 2.44 2.89
CA SER A 160 -8.07 2.03 1.52
C SER A 160 -7.44 0.65 1.53
N HIS A 161 -8.14 -0.33 0.94
CA HIS A 161 -7.55 -1.65 0.70
C HIS A 161 -6.34 -1.60 -0.25
N PRO A 162 -6.37 -0.90 -1.40
CA PRO A 162 -5.18 -0.77 -2.24
C PRO A 162 -4.17 0.20 -1.64
N GLU A 163 -2.90 -0.17 -1.77
CA GLU A 163 -1.72 0.60 -1.33
C GLU A 163 -0.85 1.01 -2.53
N MET A 164 0.02 2.00 -2.33
CA MET A 164 1.00 2.38 -3.36
C MET A 164 1.99 1.22 -3.56
N PRO A 165 2.20 0.71 -4.80
CA PRO A 165 3.11 -0.39 -5.04
C PRO A 165 4.58 0.04 -4.87
N ARG A 166 5.44 -0.89 -4.41
CA ARG A 166 6.89 -0.68 -4.35
C ARG A 166 7.50 -0.80 -5.74
N LEU A 167 7.78 0.34 -6.37
CA LEU A 167 8.38 0.45 -7.71
C LEU A 167 9.86 0.01 -7.73
N ALA A 168 10.43 -0.18 -8.91
CA ALA A 168 11.88 -0.36 -9.11
C ALA A 168 12.55 0.97 -9.48
N LEU A 169 12.55 1.91 -8.55
CA LEU A 169 13.14 3.23 -8.71
C LEU A 169 14.21 3.51 -7.66
N ASP A 170 15.16 4.37 -8.01
CA ASP A 170 16.17 4.90 -7.09
C ASP A 170 15.82 6.33 -6.59
N ALA A 171 16.69 6.89 -5.74
CA ALA A 171 16.48 8.21 -5.15
C ALA A 171 16.51 9.35 -6.18
N VAL A 172 17.37 9.26 -7.21
CA VAL A 172 17.47 10.30 -8.25
C VAL A 172 16.21 10.28 -9.12
N GLU A 173 15.74 9.08 -9.46
CA GLU A 173 14.49 8.89 -10.20
C GLU A 173 13.28 9.37 -9.38
N ALA A 174 13.23 9.10 -8.06
CA ALA A 174 12.19 9.62 -7.17
C ALA A 174 12.13 11.16 -7.15
N GLN A 175 13.29 11.80 -7.00
CA GLN A 175 13.43 13.27 -6.98
C GLN A 175 12.93 13.88 -8.29
N ALA A 176 13.36 13.33 -9.44
CA ALA A 176 12.94 13.82 -10.74
C ALA A 176 11.43 13.68 -10.97
N ILE A 177 10.82 12.56 -10.56
CA ILE A 177 9.36 12.37 -10.61
C ILE A 177 8.64 13.42 -9.74
N VAL A 178 9.07 13.59 -8.49
CA VAL A 178 8.42 14.53 -7.56
C VAL A 178 8.57 15.98 -8.03
N ALA A 179 9.74 16.37 -8.52
CA ALA A 179 9.98 17.70 -9.08
C ALA A 179 9.03 17.98 -10.27
N HIS A 180 8.85 16.99 -11.16
CA HIS A 180 7.92 17.12 -12.28
C HIS A 180 6.46 17.26 -11.82
N LEU A 181 6.00 16.41 -10.89
CA LEU A 181 4.64 16.47 -10.37
C LEU A 181 4.35 17.78 -9.62
N ALA A 182 5.35 18.31 -8.90
CA ALA A 182 5.27 19.54 -8.13
C ALA A 182 5.44 20.82 -8.98
N ALA A 183 5.77 20.72 -10.27
CA ALA A 183 6.03 21.88 -11.11
C ALA A 183 4.88 22.91 -11.10
N GLY A 184 5.19 24.18 -10.85
CA GLY A 184 4.17 25.25 -10.74
C GLY A 184 3.42 25.28 -9.41
N ALA A 185 3.85 24.51 -8.41
CA ALA A 185 3.47 24.78 -7.02
C ALA A 185 4.08 26.12 -6.55
N PRO A 186 3.35 26.93 -5.75
CA PRO A 186 3.92 28.11 -5.14
C PRO A 186 5.12 27.75 -4.25
N PRO A 187 6.13 28.63 -4.12
CA PRO A 187 7.22 28.40 -3.18
C PRO A 187 6.68 28.32 -1.76
N VAL A 188 7.31 27.46 -0.94
CA VAL A 188 7.03 27.38 0.49
C VAL A 188 7.66 28.60 1.15
N GLY A 189 6.84 29.42 1.82
CA GLY A 189 7.30 30.66 2.45
C GLY A 189 7.86 30.44 3.85
N SER A 190 7.35 29.43 4.55
CA SER A 190 7.74 29.10 5.91
C SER A 190 7.41 27.64 6.26
N ASP A 191 8.27 27.02 7.08
CA ASP A 191 7.98 25.74 7.74
C ASP A 191 7.25 25.91 9.08
N ALA A 192 6.91 27.15 9.45
CA ALA A 192 6.20 27.44 10.69
C ALA A 192 4.80 26.82 10.67
N THR A 193 4.45 26.18 11.77
CA THR A 193 3.08 25.70 12.01
C THR A 193 2.15 26.89 12.25
N PRO A 194 0.89 26.86 11.77
CA PRO A 194 -0.08 27.91 12.04
C PRO A 194 -0.22 28.24 13.53
N ALA A 195 -0.32 29.54 13.85
CA ALA A 195 -0.71 29.99 15.17
C ALA A 195 -2.19 29.61 15.39
N GLY A 196 -2.42 28.70 16.32
CA GLY A 196 -3.73 28.20 16.71
C GLY A 196 -3.68 27.55 18.09
N ASP A 197 -4.83 27.17 18.63
CA ASP A 197 -4.98 26.52 19.93
C ASP A 197 -5.24 25.02 19.75
N VAL A 198 -4.33 24.20 20.29
CA VAL A 198 -4.40 22.73 20.18
C VAL A 198 -5.63 22.18 20.92
N SER A 199 -5.98 22.74 22.07
CA SER A 199 -7.09 22.29 22.90
C SER A 199 -8.43 22.62 22.25
N ARG A 200 -8.58 23.82 21.68
CA ARG A 200 -9.77 24.15 20.87
C ARG A 200 -9.83 23.30 19.60
N GLY A 201 -8.70 23.09 18.94
CA GLY A 201 -8.60 22.21 17.77
C GLY A 201 -9.05 20.79 18.05
N ARG A 202 -8.74 20.24 19.24
CA ARG A 202 -9.24 18.93 19.69
C ARG A 202 -10.77 18.92 19.79
N VAL A 203 -11.36 19.92 20.45
CA VAL A 203 -12.83 20.02 20.57
C VAL A 203 -13.48 20.15 19.19
N LEU A 204 -12.88 20.93 18.29
CA LEU A 204 -13.34 21.08 16.91
C LEU A 204 -13.23 19.77 16.13
N PHE A 205 -12.16 19.00 16.32
CA PHE A 205 -11.98 17.72 15.65
C PHE A 205 -13.12 16.74 15.96
N ASP A 206 -13.56 16.73 17.22
CA ASP A 206 -14.66 15.89 17.69
C ASP A 206 -16.02 16.45 17.23
N THR A 207 -16.26 17.76 17.36
CA THR A 207 -17.55 18.39 17.04
C THR A 207 -17.82 18.54 15.54
N LYS A 208 -16.78 18.80 14.73
CA LYS A 208 -16.86 18.78 13.25
C LYS A 208 -16.79 17.36 12.69
N THR A 209 -16.73 16.34 13.55
CA THR A 209 -16.76 14.92 13.19
C THR A 209 -15.66 14.49 12.22
N CYS A 210 -14.46 15.06 12.35
CA CYS A 210 -13.31 14.75 11.50
C CYS A 210 -12.94 13.25 11.53
N SER A 211 -13.19 12.60 12.68
CA SER A 211 -13.03 11.15 12.89
C SER A 211 -13.99 10.27 12.10
N THR A 212 -14.98 10.83 11.39
CA THR A 212 -15.83 10.06 10.47
C THR A 212 -15.04 9.56 9.26
N CYS A 213 -14.04 10.35 8.82
CA CYS A 213 -13.21 10.05 7.66
C CYS A 213 -11.78 9.74 8.06
N HIS A 214 -11.20 10.52 8.99
CA HIS A 214 -9.79 10.42 9.34
C HIS A 214 -9.55 9.55 10.56
N THR A 215 -8.61 8.62 10.42
CA THR A 215 -7.88 8.06 11.57
C THR A 215 -6.84 9.08 12.03
N PHE A 216 -6.61 9.18 13.34
CA PHE A 216 -5.50 9.94 13.89
C PHE A 216 -4.78 9.09 14.93
N THR A 217 -4.02 8.11 14.44
CA THR A 217 -3.44 7.06 15.30
C THR A 217 -2.46 7.67 16.31
N GLY A 218 -2.61 7.28 17.58
CA GLY A 218 -1.79 7.79 18.68
C GLY A 218 -2.22 9.15 19.25
N ALA A 219 -3.26 9.80 18.71
CA ALA A 219 -3.74 11.11 19.19
C ALA A 219 -4.88 11.01 20.24
N GLY A 220 -5.24 9.80 20.68
CA GLY A 220 -6.35 9.58 21.62
C GLY A 220 -7.72 10.05 21.10
N THR A 221 -7.94 10.01 19.78
CA THR A 221 -9.22 10.36 19.14
C THR A 221 -10.06 9.11 18.83
N ARG A 222 -11.34 9.30 18.55
CA ARG A 222 -12.19 8.21 18.02
C ARG A 222 -11.62 7.68 16.71
N VAL A 223 -11.62 6.37 16.54
CA VAL A 223 -11.24 5.70 15.29
C VAL A 223 -12.47 5.61 14.37
N PRO A 224 -12.36 5.93 13.07
CA PRO A 224 -13.47 5.77 12.13
C PRO A 224 -13.92 4.32 12.06
N GLN A 225 -15.23 4.11 11.88
CA GLN A 225 -15.73 2.79 11.49
C GLN A 225 -15.25 2.47 10.08
N LEU A 226 -14.58 1.33 9.91
CA LEU A 226 -14.22 0.80 8.61
C LEU A 226 -15.50 0.45 7.83
N LEU A 227 -15.54 0.83 6.57
CA LEU A 227 -16.64 0.52 5.68
C LEU A 227 -16.34 -0.72 4.87
N GLU A 228 -17.35 -1.55 4.65
CA GLU A 228 -17.31 -2.63 3.67
C GLU A 228 -16.90 -2.09 2.28
N PRO A 229 -16.09 -2.81 1.49
CA PRO A 229 -15.61 -2.35 0.19
C PRO A 229 -16.69 -1.85 -0.77
N SER A 230 -17.88 -2.45 -0.70
CA SER A 230 -19.04 -2.08 -1.53
C SER A 230 -19.70 -0.75 -1.14
N LYS A 231 -19.46 -0.26 0.09
CA LYS A 231 -20.00 0.99 0.65
C LYS A 231 -18.97 2.11 0.75
N MET A 232 -17.74 1.88 0.25
CA MET A 232 -16.66 2.84 0.28
C MET A 232 -17.01 4.09 -0.53
N GLN A 233 -16.92 5.25 0.11
CA GLN A 233 -17.04 6.56 -0.53
C GLN A 233 -15.64 7.13 -0.80
N ARG A 234 -15.48 7.89 -1.89
CA ARG A 234 -14.17 8.37 -2.35
C ARG A 234 -13.43 9.18 -1.29
N ASP A 235 -14.13 10.09 -0.62
CA ASP A 235 -13.60 10.95 0.44
C ASP A 235 -13.08 10.14 1.64
N ARG A 236 -13.88 9.23 2.18
CA ARG A 236 -13.53 8.36 3.32
C ARG A 236 -12.41 7.37 2.98
N THR A 237 -12.43 6.84 1.75
CA THR A 237 -11.38 5.94 1.26
C THR A 237 -10.04 6.66 1.15
N LEU A 238 -10.06 7.91 0.66
CA LEU A 238 -8.85 8.68 0.38
C LEU A 238 -8.34 9.47 1.60
N ALA A 239 -9.10 9.50 2.69
CA ALA A 239 -8.73 10.14 3.94
C ALA A 239 -7.50 9.45 4.56
N PRO A 240 -6.37 10.16 4.71
CA PRO A 240 -5.18 9.59 5.32
C PRO A 240 -5.30 9.50 6.84
N ASP A 241 -4.47 8.63 7.42
CA ASP A 241 -4.11 8.71 8.82
C ASP A 241 -3.34 10.02 9.08
N LEU A 242 -3.87 10.83 9.99
CA LEU A 242 -3.33 12.15 10.31
C LEU A 242 -2.06 12.07 11.17
N ARG A 243 -1.66 10.90 11.68
CA ARG A 243 -0.36 10.74 12.37
C ARG A 243 0.82 11.21 11.51
N PHE A 244 0.70 11.05 10.20
CA PHE A 244 1.75 11.41 9.24
C PHE A 244 1.71 12.89 8.83
N ALA A 245 0.73 13.67 9.31
CA ALA A 245 0.49 15.02 8.81
C ALA A 245 1.70 15.95 9.02
N ARG A 246 2.40 15.82 10.16
CA ARG A 246 3.55 16.66 10.52
C ARG A 246 4.72 16.46 9.54
N GLU A 247 5.10 15.23 9.24
CA GLU A 247 6.16 14.95 8.26
C GLU A 247 5.71 15.12 6.81
N ARG A 248 4.42 14.94 6.51
CA ARG A 248 3.91 14.88 5.13
C ARG A 248 3.53 16.23 4.56
N LEU A 249 2.84 17.06 5.34
CA LEU A 249 2.16 18.25 4.83
C LEU A 249 3.04 19.49 5.01
N ILE A 250 2.94 20.42 4.06
CA ILE A 250 3.53 21.75 4.16
C ILE A 250 2.76 22.53 5.24
N PRO A 251 3.37 22.86 6.40
CA PRO A 251 2.62 23.34 7.57
C PRO A 251 1.82 24.62 7.31
N GLU A 252 2.40 25.59 6.61
CA GLU A 252 1.75 26.86 6.25
C GLU A 252 0.48 26.69 5.39
N ARG A 253 0.27 25.52 4.76
CA ARG A 253 -0.88 25.26 3.87
C ARG A 253 -2.02 24.52 4.56
N VAL A 254 -1.79 23.93 5.74
CA VAL A 254 -2.75 23.01 6.37
C VAL A 254 -4.04 23.73 6.78
N ALA A 255 -3.97 24.91 7.41
CA ALA A 255 -5.16 25.67 7.80
C ALA A 255 -5.99 26.10 6.58
N ALA A 256 -5.33 26.57 5.51
CA ALA A 256 -6.02 26.93 4.27
C ALA A 256 -6.69 25.71 3.61
N TYR A 257 -6.03 24.55 3.62
CA TYR A 257 -6.59 23.30 3.11
C TYR A 257 -7.81 22.85 3.91
N ILE A 258 -7.79 22.97 5.24
CA ILE A 258 -8.94 22.61 6.09
C ILE A 258 -10.15 23.53 5.83
N ALA A 259 -9.91 24.84 5.68
CA ALA A 259 -10.97 25.82 5.44
C ALA A 259 -11.59 25.70 4.03
N ASP A 260 -10.76 25.48 3.02
CA ASP A 260 -11.21 25.32 1.64
C ASP A 260 -10.26 24.38 0.87
N PRO A 261 -10.50 23.06 0.90
CA PRO A 261 -9.61 22.08 0.28
C PRO A 261 -9.40 22.31 -1.22
N ALA A 262 -10.46 22.69 -1.94
CA ALA A 262 -10.44 22.90 -3.39
C ALA A 262 -9.61 24.14 -3.77
N SER A 263 -9.55 25.17 -2.92
CA SER A 263 -8.70 26.35 -3.14
C SER A 263 -7.20 26.02 -3.17
N VAL A 264 -6.77 25.00 -2.43
CA VAL A 264 -5.37 24.56 -2.36
C VAL A 264 -5.09 23.44 -3.37
N LYS A 265 -5.98 22.45 -3.46
CA LYS A 265 -5.90 21.33 -4.40
C LYS A 265 -7.26 21.17 -5.10
N PRO A 266 -7.42 21.60 -6.37
CA PRO A 266 -8.73 21.71 -7.04
C PRO A 266 -9.59 20.45 -7.07
N ASP A 267 -8.97 19.27 -7.07
CA ASP A 267 -9.61 17.95 -7.11
C ASP A 267 -9.52 17.20 -5.76
N ALA A 268 -9.38 17.96 -4.67
CA ALA A 268 -9.39 17.44 -3.31
C ALA A 268 -10.62 16.54 -3.07
N ALA A 269 -10.37 15.38 -2.44
CA ALA A 269 -11.45 14.49 -2.03
C ALA A 269 -12.10 14.93 -0.71
N MET A 270 -11.38 15.68 0.12
CA MET A 270 -11.92 16.25 1.35
C MET A 270 -12.97 17.31 0.99
N PRO A 271 -14.21 17.19 1.50
CA PRO A 271 -15.27 18.15 1.22
C PRO A 271 -14.98 19.50 1.89
N LYS A 272 -15.54 20.57 1.33
CA LYS A 272 -15.59 21.87 2.02
C LYS A 272 -16.58 21.78 3.17
N LEU A 273 -16.10 22.06 4.38
CA LEU A 273 -16.89 22.06 5.61
C LEU A 273 -17.18 23.51 6.04
N ASP A 274 -18.19 23.70 6.88
CA ASP A 274 -18.46 24.98 7.52
C ASP A 274 -17.47 25.22 8.67
N ILE A 275 -16.28 25.71 8.31
CA ILE A 275 -15.15 25.96 9.20
C ILE A 275 -14.60 27.35 8.89
N SER A 276 -14.59 28.22 9.90
CA SER A 276 -13.99 29.54 9.84
C SER A 276 -12.45 29.47 9.77
N ARG A 277 -11.82 30.59 9.40
CA ARG A 277 -10.35 30.66 9.34
C ARG A 277 -9.69 30.38 10.70
N GLU A 278 -10.30 30.83 11.80
CA GLU A 278 -9.79 30.62 13.15
C GLU A 278 -9.92 29.15 13.57
N GLU A 279 -11.09 28.54 13.36
CA GLU A 279 -11.29 27.11 13.61
C GLU A 279 -10.33 26.24 12.79
N ALA A 280 -10.07 26.61 11.53
CA ALA A 280 -9.12 25.91 10.69
C ALA A 280 -7.67 26.02 11.19
N ALA A 281 -7.30 27.18 11.76
CA ALA A 281 -5.98 27.36 12.39
C ALA A 281 -5.84 26.51 13.67
N ASP A 282 -6.88 26.45 14.49
CA ASP A 282 -6.94 25.60 15.69
C ASP A 282 -6.87 24.10 15.33
N LEU A 283 -7.64 23.66 14.32
CA LEU A 283 -7.58 22.29 13.79
C LEU A 283 -6.20 21.94 13.21
N ALA A 284 -5.60 22.85 12.45
CA ALA A 284 -4.24 22.67 11.92
C ALA A 284 -3.21 22.57 13.06
N ALA A 285 -3.33 23.41 14.08
CA ALA A 285 -2.52 23.36 15.29
C ALA A 285 -2.66 22.01 16.01
N PHE A 286 -3.88 21.50 16.16
CA PHE A 286 -4.15 20.19 16.76
C PHE A 286 -3.51 19.06 15.95
N VAL A 287 -3.73 19.00 14.64
CA VAL A 287 -3.18 17.95 13.76
C VAL A 287 -1.65 17.99 13.72
N LEU A 288 -1.05 19.17 13.69
CA LEU A 288 0.40 19.31 13.53
C LEU A 288 1.19 19.23 14.83
N ARG A 289 0.60 19.52 16.01
CA ARG A 289 1.36 19.65 17.27
C ARG A 289 0.93 18.70 18.38
N THR A 290 -0.22 18.03 18.27
CA THR A 290 -0.63 17.03 19.26
C THR A 290 0.47 15.96 19.42
N PRO A 291 0.88 15.66 20.66
CA PRO A 291 1.74 14.52 20.94
C PRO A 291 1.06 13.22 20.47
N LEU A 292 1.84 12.30 19.92
CA LEU A 292 1.35 11.01 19.47
C LEU A 292 1.93 9.92 20.36
N ASP A 293 1.06 9.07 20.88
CA ASP A 293 1.47 7.86 21.58
C ASP A 293 2.16 6.89 20.63
N ALA A 294 3.13 6.14 21.17
CA ALA A 294 3.80 5.10 20.41
C ALA A 294 2.80 4.02 19.98
N VAL A 295 2.85 3.66 18.69
CA VAL A 295 1.99 2.61 18.13
C VAL A 295 2.83 1.35 17.98
N ALA A 296 2.40 0.26 18.62
CA ALA A 296 3.05 -1.02 18.44
C ALA A 296 2.95 -1.46 16.96
N PRO A 297 4.03 -2.01 16.38
CA PRO A 297 3.95 -2.63 15.06
C PRO A 297 2.88 -3.74 15.05
N PRO A 298 2.21 -3.98 13.90
CA PRO A 298 1.31 -5.11 13.77
C PRO A 298 2.03 -6.41 14.10
N ALA A 299 1.38 -7.30 14.85
CA ALA A 299 1.92 -8.62 15.13
C ALA A 299 2.09 -9.41 13.82
N ALA A 300 3.06 -10.33 13.81
CA ALA A 300 3.18 -11.25 12.69
C ALA A 300 1.99 -12.22 12.67
N PRO A 301 1.32 -12.43 11.51
CA PRO A 301 0.35 -13.50 11.39
C PRO A 301 1.01 -14.84 11.73
N PRO A 302 0.30 -15.75 12.41
CA PRO A 302 0.84 -17.08 12.69
C PRO A 302 1.03 -17.85 11.38
N ARG A 303 2.04 -18.72 11.33
CA ARG A 303 2.14 -19.74 10.28
C ARG A 303 1.34 -20.95 10.72
N LEU A 304 0.24 -21.22 10.04
CA LEU A 304 -0.65 -22.33 10.36
C LEU A 304 -0.06 -23.66 9.85
N PRO A 305 -0.35 -24.81 10.51
CA PRO A 305 0.08 -26.11 10.02
C PRO A 305 -0.58 -26.45 8.68
N LEU A 306 0.03 -27.33 7.88
CA LEU A 306 -0.56 -27.77 6.61
C LEU A 306 -1.91 -28.47 6.83
N LEU A 307 -2.83 -28.31 5.88
CA LEU A 307 -4.12 -29.00 5.96
C LEU A 307 -3.95 -30.49 5.58
N GLU A 308 -4.61 -31.36 6.33
CA GLU A 308 -4.64 -32.80 6.05
C GLU A 308 -5.46 -33.15 4.80
N ARG A 309 -6.49 -32.34 4.51
CA ARG A 309 -7.32 -32.49 3.31
C ARG A 309 -6.55 -32.03 2.07
N VAL A 310 -6.95 -32.58 0.91
CA VAL A 310 -6.47 -32.08 -0.38
C VAL A 310 -6.91 -30.64 -0.59
N VAL A 311 -5.99 -29.79 -1.05
CA VAL A 311 -6.25 -28.42 -1.51
C VAL A 311 -6.02 -28.42 -3.01
N SER A 312 -7.03 -28.10 -3.82
CA SER A 312 -6.94 -28.11 -5.28
C SER A 312 -6.47 -26.78 -5.85
N TYR A 313 -6.08 -26.77 -7.12
CA TYR A 313 -5.77 -25.54 -7.84
C TYR A 313 -6.98 -24.62 -7.89
N ASP A 314 -8.18 -25.13 -8.16
CA ASP A 314 -9.40 -24.31 -8.25
C ASP A 314 -9.66 -23.53 -6.95
N GLU A 315 -9.39 -24.13 -5.79
CA GLU A 315 -9.52 -23.46 -4.50
C GLU A 315 -8.47 -22.35 -4.33
N VAL A 316 -7.19 -22.64 -4.61
CA VAL A 316 -6.12 -21.64 -4.54
C VAL A 316 -6.35 -20.52 -5.56
N ALA A 317 -6.84 -20.84 -6.74
CA ALA A 317 -7.12 -19.89 -7.79
C ALA A 317 -8.26 -18.95 -7.37
N ASP A 318 -9.41 -19.48 -6.92
CA ASP A 318 -10.53 -18.66 -6.43
C ASP A 318 -10.16 -17.79 -5.23
N LYS A 319 -9.46 -18.37 -4.24
CA LYS A 319 -9.14 -17.68 -2.98
C LYS A 319 -7.96 -16.74 -3.08
N VAL A 320 -7.00 -16.98 -3.98
CA VAL A 320 -5.72 -16.25 -3.99
C VAL A 320 -5.35 -15.72 -5.37
N LEU A 321 -5.24 -16.57 -6.39
CA LEU A 321 -4.60 -16.16 -7.66
C LEU A 321 -5.52 -15.31 -8.57
N HIS A 322 -6.83 -15.58 -8.57
CA HIS A 322 -7.84 -14.82 -9.32
C HIS A 322 -8.24 -13.50 -8.63
N LYS A 323 -7.54 -13.12 -7.54
CA LYS A 323 -7.54 -11.73 -7.04
C LYS A 323 -6.72 -10.86 -8.02
N ILE A 324 -5.98 -9.87 -7.51
CA ILE A 324 -5.20 -8.95 -8.37
C ILE A 324 -4.10 -9.64 -9.17
N CYS A 325 -3.63 -10.82 -8.72
CA CYS A 325 -2.47 -11.50 -9.29
C CYS A 325 -2.68 -11.76 -10.78
N TRP A 326 -3.88 -12.20 -11.17
CA TRP A 326 -4.26 -12.39 -12.57
C TRP A 326 -4.00 -11.14 -13.42
N HIS A 327 -4.44 -9.96 -13.00
CA HIS A 327 -4.28 -8.72 -13.78
C HIS A 327 -2.83 -8.23 -13.94
N CYS A 328 -1.94 -8.62 -13.02
CA CYS A 328 -0.52 -8.25 -13.08
C CYS A 328 0.38 -9.33 -13.69
N HIS A 329 -0.13 -10.56 -13.77
CA HIS A 329 0.59 -11.76 -14.16
C HIS A 329 -0.24 -12.60 -15.14
N SER A 330 -0.94 -12.01 -16.09
CA SER A 330 -1.65 -12.77 -17.13
C SER A 330 -0.95 -12.59 -18.48
N GLN A 331 -1.16 -13.54 -19.39
CA GLN A 331 -0.77 -13.30 -20.77
C GLN A 331 -1.60 -12.15 -21.39
N PRO A 332 -0.97 -11.26 -22.18
CA PRO A 332 -1.63 -10.09 -22.78
C PRO A 332 -2.88 -10.42 -23.58
N ASP A 333 -2.87 -11.54 -24.31
CA ASP A 333 -3.99 -11.94 -25.16
C ASP A 333 -5.28 -12.17 -24.35
N TYR A 334 -5.16 -12.64 -23.11
CA TYR A 334 -6.28 -12.81 -22.18
C TYR A 334 -6.60 -11.55 -21.37
N ALA A 335 -5.66 -10.60 -21.29
CA ALA A 335 -5.77 -9.37 -20.51
C ALA A 335 -5.87 -8.11 -21.36
N ARG A 336 -6.58 -8.20 -22.50
CA ARG A 336 -6.87 -7.07 -23.38
C ARG A 336 -5.62 -6.30 -23.84
N GLY A 337 -4.51 -7.02 -24.03
CA GLY A 337 -3.25 -6.48 -24.53
C GLY A 337 -2.24 -6.05 -23.46
N ASP A 338 -2.56 -6.17 -22.16
CA ASP A 338 -1.65 -5.78 -21.08
C ASP A 338 -1.55 -6.87 -20.01
N GLY A 339 -0.43 -7.59 -20.00
CA GLY A 339 -0.16 -8.65 -19.02
C GLY A 339 0.29 -8.14 -17.65
N GLY A 340 0.44 -6.82 -17.50
CA GLY A 340 0.85 -6.16 -16.28
C GLY A 340 2.35 -6.26 -15.95
N PRO A 341 2.78 -5.63 -14.85
CA PRO A 341 4.20 -5.52 -14.46
C PRO A 341 4.90 -6.85 -14.21
N GLY A 342 4.15 -7.91 -13.88
CA GLY A 342 4.67 -9.24 -13.60
C GLY A 342 4.87 -10.11 -14.85
N ASN A 343 4.10 -9.89 -15.92
CA ASN A 343 4.23 -10.62 -17.17
C ASN A 343 5.02 -9.84 -18.23
N THR A 344 4.48 -8.68 -18.63
CA THR A 344 5.01 -7.85 -19.73
C THR A 344 6.00 -6.79 -19.29
N GLY A 345 6.19 -6.61 -17.99
CA GLY A 345 7.02 -5.54 -17.43
C GLY A 345 6.23 -4.23 -17.30
N GLY A 346 6.82 -3.29 -16.57
CA GLY A 346 6.14 -2.08 -16.10
C GLY A 346 6.59 -1.72 -14.69
N PHE A 347 6.27 -0.51 -14.21
CA PHE A 347 6.69 -0.03 -12.87
C PHE A 347 8.22 -0.10 -12.63
N GLY A 348 9.01 -0.01 -13.71
CA GLY A 348 10.47 -0.19 -13.70
C GLY A 348 10.96 -1.64 -13.74
N PHE A 349 10.06 -2.63 -13.75
CA PHE A 349 10.39 -4.05 -13.84
C PHE A 349 10.53 -4.52 -15.29
N ALA A 350 11.52 -5.38 -15.52
CA ALA A 350 11.64 -6.17 -16.73
C ALA A 350 10.50 -7.20 -16.83
N ALA A 351 10.13 -7.56 -18.06
CA ALA A 351 9.16 -8.61 -18.32
C ALA A 351 9.65 -9.96 -17.79
N ARG A 352 8.94 -10.54 -16.81
CA ARG A 352 9.27 -11.85 -16.24
C ARG A 352 8.46 -13.00 -16.83
N LYS A 353 7.49 -12.71 -17.71
CA LYS A 353 6.61 -13.70 -18.37
C LYS A 353 5.95 -14.68 -17.39
N LEU A 354 5.81 -14.27 -16.13
CA LEU A 354 5.08 -15.02 -15.13
C LEU A 354 3.59 -14.94 -15.45
N ASP A 355 2.98 -16.10 -15.67
CA ASP A 355 1.56 -16.22 -15.95
C ASP A 355 0.84 -17.05 -14.87
N LEU A 356 -0.04 -16.40 -14.11
CA LEU A 356 -0.83 -16.96 -13.01
C LEU A 356 -2.30 -17.18 -13.41
N SER A 357 -2.63 -17.14 -14.71
CA SER A 357 -4.02 -17.23 -15.20
C SER A 357 -4.57 -18.66 -15.32
N SER A 358 -3.70 -19.66 -15.33
CA SER A 358 -4.10 -21.07 -15.44
C SER A 358 -3.10 -21.97 -14.73
N TYR A 359 -3.52 -23.20 -14.42
CA TYR A 359 -2.65 -24.20 -13.84
C TYR A 359 -1.41 -24.46 -14.72
N GLU A 360 -1.62 -24.65 -16.03
CA GLU A 360 -0.56 -24.89 -17.02
C GLU A 360 0.42 -23.72 -17.09
N SER A 361 -0.11 -22.50 -17.09
CA SER A 361 0.68 -21.28 -17.11
C SER A 361 1.60 -21.17 -15.89
N ILE A 362 1.08 -21.47 -14.69
CA ILE A 362 1.84 -21.43 -13.45
C ILE A 362 2.97 -22.46 -13.47
N ALA A 363 2.66 -23.68 -13.93
CA ALA A 363 3.65 -24.74 -14.08
C ALA A 363 4.78 -24.38 -15.06
N SER A 364 4.53 -23.48 -16.02
CA SER A 364 5.54 -23.00 -16.97
C SER A 364 6.59 -22.08 -16.34
N GLY A 365 6.34 -21.56 -15.13
CA GLY A 365 7.29 -20.76 -14.36
C GLY A 365 7.40 -19.30 -14.80
N TYR A 366 8.58 -18.71 -14.58
CA TYR A 366 8.92 -17.33 -14.93
C TYR A 366 10.32 -17.25 -15.54
N LEU A 367 10.67 -16.11 -16.15
CA LEU A 367 12.02 -15.82 -16.65
C LEU A 367 12.87 -15.11 -15.60
N ASP A 368 14.00 -15.70 -15.24
CA ASP A 368 14.98 -15.10 -14.35
C ASP A 368 15.79 -13.99 -15.03
N ARG A 369 16.82 -13.46 -14.34
CA ARG A 369 17.65 -12.36 -14.85
C ARG A 369 18.53 -12.76 -16.04
N ALA A 370 18.85 -14.05 -16.18
CA ALA A 370 19.58 -14.58 -17.33
C ALA A 370 18.63 -14.87 -18.52
N GLY A 371 17.31 -14.82 -18.29
CA GLY A 371 16.31 -15.16 -19.30
C GLY A 371 15.94 -16.63 -19.32
N GLU A 372 16.37 -17.39 -18.29
CA GLU A 372 16.08 -18.82 -18.17
C GLU A 372 14.75 -19.05 -17.45
N ARG A 373 14.03 -20.10 -17.86
CA ARG A 373 12.77 -20.48 -17.21
C ARG A 373 13.05 -21.17 -15.87
N GLN A 374 12.46 -20.62 -14.82
CA GLN A 374 12.53 -21.14 -13.46
C GLN A 374 11.14 -21.49 -12.95
N SER A 375 11.03 -22.61 -12.24
CA SER A 375 9.79 -23.00 -11.55
C SER A 375 9.51 -22.05 -10.38
N LEU A 376 8.23 -21.73 -10.15
CA LEU A 376 7.80 -20.99 -8.95
C LEU A 376 7.82 -21.84 -7.67
N PHE A 377 7.94 -23.15 -7.84
CA PHE A 377 7.94 -24.13 -6.75
C PHE A 377 9.36 -24.56 -6.37
N SER A 378 10.39 -24.08 -7.08
CA SER A 378 11.77 -24.27 -6.66
C SER A 378 12.06 -23.44 -5.40
N LYS A 379 13.01 -23.92 -4.60
CA LYS A 379 13.44 -23.21 -3.40
C LYS A 379 14.14 -21.91 -3.80
N GLY A 380 13.67 -20.81 -3.22
CA GLY A 380 14.32 -19.52 -3.31
C GLY A 380 15.46 -19.37 -2.28
N PRO A 381 16.05 -18.17 -2.19
CA PRO A 381 17.18 -17.89 -1.30
C PRO A 381 16.89 -18.17 0.18
N GLY A 382 15.65 -17.98 0.63
CA GLY A 382 15.21 -18.29 2.00
C GLY A 382 14.83 -19.75 2.23
N GLY A 383 14.97 -20.63 1.23
CA GLY A 383 14.66 -22.06 1.31
C GLY A 383 13.19 -22.44 1.11
N GLU A 384 12.30 -21.45 1.10
CA GLU A 384 10.88 -21.59 0.78
C GLU A 384 10.67 -21.66 -0.75
N PRO A 385 9.58 -22.29 -1.25
CA PRO A 385 9.18 -22.14 -2.64
C PRO A 385 9.03 -20.65 -3.03
N LEU A 386 9.56 -20.25 -4.19
CA LEU A 386 9.59 -18.84 -4.61
C LEU A 386 8.23 -18.13 -4.55
N LEU A 387 7.14 -18.80 -4.93
CA LEU A 387 5.78 -18.25 -4.81
C LEU A 387 5.45 -17.93 -3.35
N LEU A 388 5.63 -18.89 -2.44
CA LEU A 388 5.36 -18.71 -1.01
C LEU A 388 6.27 -17.65 -0.41
N GLU A 389 7.53 -17.61 -0.81
CA GLU A 389 8.51 -16.65 -0.29
C GLU A 389 8.12 -15.20 -0.60
N ALA A 390 7.62 -14.94 -1.82
CA ALA A 390 7.11 -13.62 -2.20
C ALA A 390 5.84 -13.23 -1.42
N LEU A 391 4.95 -14.18 -1.13
CA LEU A 391 3.74 -13.93 -0.34
C LEU A 391 4.09 -13.63 1.13
N LEU A 392 5.02 -14.39 1.72
CA LEU A 392 5.53 -14.14 3.07
C LEU A 392 6.34 -12.84 3.15
N ALA A 393 7.05 -12.46 2.09
CA ALA A 393 7.74 -11.17 2.03
C ALA A 393 6.76 -10.01 2.17
N ARG A 394 5.54 -10.11 1.63
CA ARG A 394 4.52 -9.05 1.80
C ARG A 394 4.08 -8.90 3.25
N GLN A 395 3.91 -10.01 3.98
CA GLN A 395 3.60 -9.95 5.42
C GLN A 395 4.72 -9.27 6.23
N ARG A 396 5.98 -9.39 5.80
CA ARG A 396 7.11 -8.69 6.41
C ARG A 396 7.11 -7.20 6.03
N GLU A 397 6.85 -6.88 4.77
CA GLU A 397 6.78 -5.51 4.26
C GLU A 397 5.72 -4.67 4.96
N THR A 398 4.51 -5.21 5.17
CA THR A 398 3.42 -4.48 5.86
C THR A 398 3.72 -4.22 7.34
N ARG A 399 4.75 -4.86 7.90
CA ARG A 399 5.29 -4.61 9.25
C ARG A 399 6.54 -3.72 9.25
N GLY A 400 6.92 -3.17 8.09
CA GLY A 400 8.05 -2.26 7.93
C GLY A 400 9.38 -2.93 7.60
N THR A 401 9.42 -4.27 7.45
CA THR A 401 10.63 -4.99 7.07
C THR A 401 10.74 -5.06 5.54
N ILE A 402 11.71 -4.35 4.97
CA ILE A 402 11.96 -4.37 3.53
C ILE A 402 13.17 -5.25 3.24
N GLY A 403 12.97 -6.29 2.43
CA GLY A 403 14.03 -7.18 1.97
C GLY A 403 14.30 -7.07 0.46
N GLU A 404 15.25 -7.88 0.00
CA GLU A 404 15.55 -8.02 -1.43
C GLU A 404 14.34 -8.57 -2.21
N ILE A 405 13.66 -9.57 -1.64
CA ILE A 405 12.44 -10.13 -2.19
C ILE A 405 11.31 -9.14 -2.03
N ARG A 406 10.65 -8.82 -3.15
CA ARG A 406 9.48 -7.96 -3.18
C ARG A 406 8.25 -8.75 -2.76
N GLY A 407 7.54 -8.22 -1.78
CA GLY A 407 6.28 -8.75 -1.31
C GLY A 407 5.20 -8.72 -2.40
N MET A 408 4.46 -9.81 -2.51
CA MET A 408 3.25 -9.94 -3.30
C MET A 408 2.05 -10.28 -2.40
N PRO A 409 0.81 -9.86 -2.72
CA PRO A 409 0.41 -9.08 -3.90
C PRO A 409 0.90 -7.63 -3.84
N LEU A 410 1.43 -7.14 -4.96
CA LEU A 410 1.95 -5.78 -5.08
C LEU A 410 0.81 -4.76 -5.02
N GLY A 411 0.88 -3.80 -4.10
CA GLY A 411 -0.14 -2.74 -3.96
C GLY A 411 -1.46 -3.20 -3.33
N LEU A 412 -1.48 -4.38 -2.69
CA LEU A 412 -2.58 -4.86 -1.85
C LEU A 412 -2.06 -5.29 -0.46
N PRO A 413 -2.94 -5.49 0.52
CA PRO A 413 -2.56 -6.01 1.83
C PRO A 413 -1.96 -7.42 1.70
N ALA A 414 -1.16 -7.82 2.68
CA ALA A 414 -0.65 -9.18 2.73
C ALA A 414 -1.80 -10.19 2.86
N LEU A 415 -1.58 -11.40 2.32
CA LEU A 415 -2.53 -12.51 2.48
C LEU A 415 -2.68 -12.89 3.96
N SER A 416 -3.87 -13.36 4.32
CA SER A 416 -4.15 -13.86 5.68
C SER A 416 -3.37 -15.15 5.96
N ALA A 417 -3.34 -15.57 7.23
CA ALA A 417 -2.68 -16.80 7.62
C ALA A 417 -3.32 -18.03 6.93
N GLU A 418 -4.64 -18.01 6.74
CA GLU A 418 -5.42 -19.05 6.07
C GLU A 418 -5.17 -19.08 4.56
N ASP A 419 -5.10 -17.91 3.91
CA ASP A 419 -4.77 -17.82 2.48
C ASP A 419 -3.34 -18.33 2.21
N ILE A 420 -2.39 -18.02 3.11
CA ILE A 420 -1.02 -18.58 3.04
C ILE A 420 -1.03 -20.09 3.27
N GLN A 421 -1.77 -20.59 4.26
CA GLN A 421 -1.90 -22.01 4.57
C GLN A 421 -2.42 -22.80 3.37
N LEU A 422 -3.39 -22.25 2.62
CA LEU A 422 -3.92 -22.86 1.39
C LEU A 422 -2.83 -23.00 0.32
N VAL A 423 -2.10 -21.92 0.03
CA VAL A 423 -1.01 -21.95 -0.97
C VAL A 423 0.09 -22.91 -0.55
N GLU A 424 0.51 -22.85 0.72
CA GLU A 424 1.58 -23.70 1.25
C GLU A 424 1.18 -25.18 1.23
N THR A 425 -0.05 -25.50 1.64
CA THR A 425 -0.56 -26.88 1.58
C THR A 425 -0.63 -27.38 0.13
N TRP A 426 -1.16 -26.58 -0.78
CA TRP A 426 -1.24 -26.95 -2.20
C TRP A 426 0.13 -27.26 -2.78
N ILE A 427 1.14 -26.41 -2.52
CA ILE A 427 2.52 -26.67 -2.97
C ILE A 427 3.07 -27.96 -2.34
N ALA A 428 2.90 -28.14 -1.03
CA ALA A 428 3.41 -29.30 -0.30
C ALA A 428 2.79 -30.63 -0.76
N GLN A 429 1.55 -30.61 -1.23
CA GLN A 429 0.84 -31.79 -1.77
C GLN A 429 1.19 -32.10 -3.24
N GLY A 430 2.15 -31.38 -3.83
CA GLY A 430 2.50 -31.53 -5.24
C GLY A 430 1.45 -30.91 -6.17
N HIS A 431 0.84 -29.82 -5.72
CA HIS A 431 -0.04 -28.93 -6.48
C HIS A 431 -1.10 -29.68 -7.32
N PRO A 432 -2.03 -30.42 -6.67
CA PRO A 432 -3.10 -31.11 -7.38
C PRO A 432 -4.02 -30.12 -8.12
N ARG A 433 -4.60 -30.59 -9.22
CA ARG A 433 -5.56 -29.82 -10.04
C ARG A 433 -6.91 -29.71 -9.35
#